data_AF-A0A6N7H9N0-F1
#
_entry.id   AF-A0A6N7H9N0-F1
#
_cell.length_a   1.000
_cell.length_b   1.000
_cell.length_c   1.000
_cell.angle_alpha   90.00
_cell.angle_beta   90.00
_cell.angle_gamma   90.00
#
_symmetry.space_group_name_H-M   'P 1'
#
loop_
_entity.id
_entity.type
_entity.pdbx_description
1 polymer ?
#
loop_
_entity_poly.entity_id
_entity_poly.type
_entity_poly.pdbx_seq_one_letter_code
_entity_poly.pdbx_strand_id
1 'polypeptide(L)'
;MAGLRDTLNRFRPAAAPGAPGRRGVPADRAAERESELTSLFAALAETEQKAEEIRQRATVEADRVRKDARLQAEAVVAEARLRAEALRSAAAAHTRASAERERVRARQATLNMTEQQGHRTAERLPGLVARAVSLAVDELSTTRAGSP
;
A
#
# COMPACT_ATOMS: atom_id res chain seq x y z
N MET A 1 -42.07 -87.71 56.73
CA MET A 1 -40.99 -88.72 56.66
C MET A 1 -40.71 -89.00 55.19
N ALA A 2 -39.59 -88.53 54.66
CA ALA A 2 -39.21 -88.85 53.27
C ALA A 2 -38.95 -90.36 53.15
N GLY A 3 -39.58 -91.01 52.18
CA GLY A 3 -39.44 -92.45 51.98
C GLY A 3 -38.12 -92.82 51.29
N LEU A 4 -37.69 -94.07 51.44
CA LEU A 4 -36.44 -94.61 50.86
C LEU A 4 -36.30 -94.32 49.35
N ARG A 5 -37.42 -94.32 48.60
CA ARG A 5 -37.44 -93.94 47.17
C ARG A 5 -36.97 -92.52 46.91
N ASP A 6 -37.31 -91.59 47.79
CA ASP A 6 -36.98 -90.17 47.65
C ASP A 6 -35.48 -89.94 47.89
N THR A 7 -34.90 -90.71 48.81
CA THR A 7 -33.45 -90.72 49.06
C THR A 7 -32.69 -91.27 47.85
N LEU A 8 -33.19 -92.34 47.22
CA LEU A 8 -32.54 -92.94 46.06
C LEU A 8 -32.66 -92.08 44.79
N ASN A 9 -33.75 -91.32 44.62
CA ASN A 9 -33.91 -90.42 43.48
C ASN A 9 -32.87 -89.27 43.46
N ARG A 10 -32.31 -88.88 44.60
CA ARG A 10 -31.23 -87.87 44.68
C ARG A 10 -29.87 -88.36 44.21
N PHE A 11 -29.65 -89.67 44.21
CA PHE A 11 -28.44 -90.29 43.69
C PHE A 11 -28.57 -90.71 42.23
N ARG A 12 -29.65 -90.30 41.54
CA ARG A 12 -29.77 -90.53 40.11
C ARG A 12 -28.68 -89.68 39.41
N PRO A 13 -27.72 -90.29 38.70
CA PRO A 13 -26.67 -89.55 38.03
C PRO A 13 -27.30 -88.55 37.06
N ALA A 14 -26.88 -87.28 37.12
CA ALA A 14 -27.14 -86.35 36.02
C ALA A 14 -26.61 -87.02 34.75
N ALA A 15 -27.42 -87.07 33.69
CA ALA A 15 -27.03 -87.70 32.43
C ALA A 15 -25.64 -87.20 32.00
N ALA A 16 -24.82 -88.09 31.43
CA ALA A 16 -23.48 -87.75 30.97
C ALA A 16 -23.55 -86.50 30.08
N PRO A 17 -22.62 -85.53 30.22
CA PRO A 17 -22.53 -84.41 29.30
C PRO A 17 -22.54 -84.93 27.86
N GLY A 18 -23.37 -84.34 27.00
CA GLY A 18 -23.42 -84.70 25.59
C GLY A 18 -22.03 -84.63 24.95
N ALA A 19 -21.81 -85.43 23.91
CA ALA A 19 -20.52 -85.52 23.23
C ALA A 19 -19.96 -84.10 22.92
N PRO A 20 -18.66 -83.85 23.18
CA PRO A 20 -18.07 -82.55 22.87
C PRO A 20 -18.29 -82.25 21.39
N GLY A 21 -18.91 -81.10 21.10
CA GLY A 21 -19.06 -80.61 19.73
C GLY A 21 -17.70 -80.53 19.04
N ARG A 22 -17.69 -80.64 17.71
CA ARG A 22 -16.46 -80.49 16.88
C ARG A 22 -15.65 -79.30 17.39
N ARG A 23 -14.36 -79.52 17.70
CA ARG A 23 -13.41 -78.46 18.09
C ARG A 23 -13.54 -77.29 17.10
N GLY A 24 -14.00 -76.14 17.57
CA GLY A 24 -13.89 -74.90 16.82
C GLY A 24 -12.43 -74.52 16.69
N VAL A 25 -11.96 -74.27 15.48
CA VAL A 25 -10.63 -73.69 15.22
C VAL A 25 -10.63 -72.27 15.82
N PRO A 26 -9.61 -71.86 16.60
CA PRO A 26 -9.49 -70.47 17.04
C PRO A 26 -9.45 -69.56 15.80
N ALA A 27 -10.41 -68.65 15.67
CA ALA A 27 -10.40 -67.68 14.58
C ALA A 27 -9.17 -66.78 14.73
N ASP A 28 -8.37 -66.65 13.67
CA ASP A 28 -7.24 -65.74 13.61
C ASP A 28 -7.75 -64.30 13.41
N ARG A 29 -8.24 -63.74 14.51
CA ARG A 29 -8.77 -62.38 14.58
C ARG A 29 -7.71 -61.31 14.26
N ALA A 30 -6.42 -61.66 14.24
CA ALA A 30 -5.37 -60.73 13.87
C ALA A 30 -5.29 -60.60 12.35
N ALA A 31 -5.25 -61.73 11.64
CA ALA A 31 -5.25 -61.76 10.18
C ALA A 31 -6.53 -61.13 9.57
N GLU A 32 -7.69 -61.36 10.18
CA GLU A 32 -8.95 -60.73 9.74
C GLU A 32 -8.89 -59.21 9.82
N ARG A 33 -8.48 -58.66 10.98
CA ARG A 33 -8.34 -57.21 11.18
C ARG A 33 -7.28 -56.59 10.28
N GLU A 34 -6.16 -57.28 10.08
CA GLU A 34 -5.10 -56.81 9.19
C GLU A 34 -5.63 -56.67 7.76
N SER A 35 -6.41 -57.65 7.27
CA SER A 35 -7.00 -57.57 5.94
C SER A 35 -8.02 -56.43 5.78
N GLU A 36 -8.85 -56.19 6.81
CA GLU A 36 -9.82 -55.08 6.82
C GLU A 36 -9.12 -53.71 6.87
N LEU A 37 -8.10 -53.55 7.72
CA LEU A 37 -7.41 -52.28 7.92
C LEU A 37 -6.44 -51.93 6.78
N THR A 38 -5.85 -52.92 6.12
CA THR A 38 -4.89 -52.69 5.03
C THR A 38 -5.50 -51.87 3.90
N SER A 39 -6.73 -52.18 3.50
CA SER A 39 -7.43 -51.44 2.44
C SER A 39 -7.74 -50.00 2.87
N LEU A 40 -8.15 -49.81 4.12
CA LEU A 40 -8.42 -48.49 4.71
C LEU A 40 -7.16 -47.62 4.76
N PHE A 41 -6.03 -48.16 5.23
CA PHE A 41 -4.77 -47.43 5.29
C PHE A 41 -4.21 -47.14 3.88
N ALA A 42 -4.40 -48.03 2.91
CA ALA A 42 -4.03 -47.75 1.52
C ALA A 42 -4.82 -46.54 0.96
N ALA A 43 -6.13 -46.47 1.20
CA ALA A 43 -6.95 -45.33 0.79
C ALA A 43 -6.57 -44.03 1.50
N LEU A 44 -6.20 -44.12 2.79
CA LEU A 44 -5.72 -42.97 3.55
C LEU A 44 -4.39 -42.45 3.02
N ALA A 45 -3.43 -43.33 2.73
CA ALA A 45 -2.13 -42.97 2.18
C ALA A 45 -2.25 -42.22 0.84
N GLU A 46 -3.14 -42.67 -0.05
CA GLU A 46 -3.44 -41.96 -1.31
C GLU A 46 -4.01 -40.56 -1.05
N THR A 47 -4.89 -40.42 -0.05
CA THR A 47 -5.50 -39.14 0.31
C THR A 47 -4.47 -38.19 0.93
N GLU A 48 -3.58 -38.69 1.79
CA GLU A 48 -2.48 -37.92 2.38
C GLU A 48 -1.53 -37.40 1.31
N GLN A 49 -1.18 -38.25 0.34
CA GLN A 49 -0.35 -37.85 -0.80
C GLN A 49 -1.02 -36.74 -1.62
N LYS A 50 -2.30 -36.90 -1.97
CA LYS A 50 -3.05 -35.86 -2.69
C LYS A 50 -3.12 -34.55 -1.92
N ALA A 51 -3.33 -34.62 -0.60
CA ALA A 51 -3.37 -33.43 0.24
C ALA A 51 -2.01 -32.71 0.26
N GLU A 52 -0.90 -33.46 0.31
CA GLU A 52 0.44 -32.91 0.22
C GLU A 52 0.71 -32.25 -1.15
N GLU A 53 0.34 -32.91 -2.24
CA GLU A 53 0.44 -32.34 -3.59
C GLU A 53 -0.37 -31.05 -3.75
N ILE A 54 -1.55 -30.97 -3.14
CA ILE A 54 -2.36 -29.75 -3.14
C ILE A 54 -1.66 -28.64 -2.35
N ARG A 55 -1.13 -28.92 -1.15
CA ARG A 55 -0.41 -27.93 -0.33
C ARG A 55 0.84 -27.40 -1.03
N GLN A 56 1.61 -28.29 -1.68
CA GLN A 56 2.81 -27.90 -2.43
C GLN A 56 2.45 -26.99 -3.60
N ARG A 57 1.44 -27.36 -4.41
CA ARG A 57 0.96 -26.52 -5.52
C ARG A 57 0.45 -25.16 -5.03
N ALA A 58 -0.33 -25.15 -3.95
CA ALA A 58 -0.84 -23.91 -3.37
C ALA A 58 0.29 -22.99 -2.90
N THR A 59 1.36 -23.55 -2.34
CA THR A 59 2.53 -22.78 -1.89
C THR A 59 3.24 -22.14 -3.07
N VAL A 60 3.51 -22.91 -4.13
CA VAL A 60 4.15 -22.41 -5.36
C VAL A 60 3.30 -21.32 -6.02
N GLU A 61 1.99 -21.52 -6.14
CA GLU A 61 1.11 -20.51 -6.74
C GLU A 61 1.05 -19.25 -5.87
N ALA A 62 0.97 -19.38 -4.55
CA ALA A 62 0.98 -18.24 -3.65
C ALA A 62 2.28 -17.43 -3.76
N ASP A 63 3.43 -18.09 -3.90
CA ASP A 63 4.71 -17.43 -4.16
C ASP A 63 4.74 -16.71 -5.50
N ARG A 64 4.18 -17.34 -6.55
CA ARG A 64 4.06 -16.74 -7.88
C ARG A 64 3.21 -15.47 -7.83
N VAL A 65 2.01 -15.56 -7.24
CA VAL A 65 1.10 -14.43 -7.06
C VAL A 65 1.75 -13.30 -6.26
N ARG A 66 2.47 -13.61 -5.17
CA ARG A 66 3.21 -12.60 -4.39
C ARG A 66 4.29 -11.90 -5.20
N LYS A 67 5.06 -12.64 -5.99
CA LYS A 67 6.11 -12.07 -6.85
C LYS A 67 5.52 -11.18 -7.92
N ASP A 68 4.48 -11.65 -8.61
CA ASP A 68 3.80 -10.90 -9.66
C ASP A 68 3.17 -9.61 -9.11
N ALA A 69 2.48 -9.69 -7.97
CA ALA A 69 1.90 -8.52 -7.29
C ALA A 69 2.98 -7.50 -6.88
N ARG A 70 4.13 -7.98 -6.39
CA ARG A 70 5.26 -7.10 -6.04
C ARG A 70 5.81 -6.37 -7.26
N LEU A 71 6.03 -7.08 -8.37
CA LEU A 71 6.51 -6.47 -9.62
C LEU A 71 5.53 -5.42 -10.15
N GLN A 72 4.23 -5.72 -10.11
CA GLN A 72 3.19 -4.77 -10.50
C GLN A 72 3.20 -3.52 -9.61
N ALA A 73 3.30 -3.69 -8.29
CA ALA A 73 3.38 -2.56 -7.36
C ALA A 73 4.63 -1.69 -7.60
N GLU A 74 5.78 -2.33 -7.82
CA GLU A 74 7.03 -1.62 -8.16
C GLU A 74 6.89 -0.83 -9.47
N ALA A 75 6.25 -1.40 -10.49
CA ALA A 75 5.98 -0.72 -11.76
C ALA A 75 5.06 0.50 -11.58
N VAL A 76 3.96 0.36 -10.82
CA VAL A 76 3.04 1.46 -10.53
C VAL A 76 3.75 2.60 -9.79
N VAL A 77 4.58 2.28 -8.80
CA VAL A 77 5.35 3.29 -8.06
C VAL A 77 6.38 3.98 -8.95
N ALA A 78 7.07 3.24 -9.82
CA ALA A 78 8.02 3.82 -10.77
C ALA A 78 7.33 4.78 -11.74
N GLU A 79 6.20 4.39 -12.31
CA GLU A 79 5.40 5.24 -13.18
C GLU A 79 4.88 6.49 -12.45
N ALA A 80 4.37 6.34 -11.24
CA ALA A 80 3.90 7.46 -10.43
C ALA A 80 5.03 8.47 -10.15
N ARG A 81 6.26 7.99 -9.90
CA ARG A 81 7.43 8.86 -9.70
C ARG A 81 7.77 9.66 -10.95
N LEU A 82 7.82 9.00 -12.12
CA LEU A 82 8.06 9.67 -13.40
C LEU A 82 7.01 10.74 -13.69
N ARG A 83 5.72 10.41 -13.49
CA ARG A 83 4.62 11.37 -13.66
C ARG A 83 4.72 12.53 -12.68
N ALA A 84 5.05 12.27 -11.42
CA ALA A 84 5.20 13.32 -10.41
C ALA A 84 6.35 14.28 -10.75
N GLU A 85 7.47 13.77 -11.23
CA GLU A 85 8.60 14.59 -11.67
C GLU A 85 8.24 15.47 -12.89
N ALA A 86 7.58 14.88 -13.90
CA ALA A 86 7.10 15.62 -15.06
C ALA A 86 6.13 16.74 -14.66
N LEU A 87 5.18 16.47 -13.76
CA LEU A 87 4.24 17.46 -13.25
C LEU A 87 4.93 18.59 -12.48
N ARG A 88 5.92 18.28 -11.62
CA ARG A 88 6.70 19.30 -10.89
C ARG A 88 7.49 20.18 -11.86
N SER A 89 8.13 19.57 -12.86
CA SER A 89 8.86 20.31 -13.90
C SER A 89 7.95 21.26 -14.68
N ALA A 90 6.78 20.76 -15.11
CA ALA A 90 5.78 21.56 -15.81
C ALA A 90 5.25 22.72 -14.94
N ALA A 91 4.94 22.46 -13.67
CA ALA A 91 4.48 23.48 -12.74
C ALA A 91 5.55 24.56 -12.48
N ALA A 92 6.82 24.16 -12.33
CA ALA A 92 7.93 25.09 -12.18
C ALA A 92 8.12 25.94 -13.44
N ALA A 93 8.06 25.34 -14.63
CA ALA A 93 8.15 26.05 -15.90
C ALA A 93 7.01 27.06 -16.07
N HIS A 94 5.78 26.66 -15.75
CA HIS A 94 4.61 27.55 -15.79
C HIS A 94 4.77 28.75 -14.85
N THR A 95 5.22 28.50 -13.61
CA THR A 95 5.44 29.54 -12.60
C THR A 95 6.53 30.52 -13.05
N ARG A 96 7.65 30.03 -13.58
CA ARG A 96 8.72 30.88 -14.14
C ARG A 96 8.23 31.71 -15.31
N ALA A 97 7.48 31.13 -16.24
CA ALA A 97 6.94 31.85 -17.38
C ALA A 97 5.96 32.95 -16.94
N SER A 98 5.15 32.70 -15.90
CA SER A 98 4.27 33.73 -15.33
C SER A 98 5.04 34.86 -14.68
N ALA A 99 6.04 34.53 -13.85
CA ALA A 99 6.89 35.51 -13.19
C ALA A 99 7.66 36.36 -14.23
N GLU A 100 8.14 35.77 -15.31
CA GLU A 100 8.84 36.50 -16.37
C GLU A 100 7.91 37.48 -17.10
N ARG A 101 6.67 37.05 -17.42
CA ARG A 101 5.66 37.96 -18.00
C ARG A 101 5.35 39.13 -17.07
N GLU A 102 5.25 38.88 -15.77
CA GLU A 102 5.03 39.93 -14.77
C GLU A 102 6.22 40.88 -14.66
N ARG A 103 7.44 40.37 -14.65
CA ARG A 103 8.67 41.17 -14.67
C ARG A 103 8.75 42.08 -15.90
N VAL A 104 8.45 41.54 -17.09
CA VAL A 104 8.42 42.32 -18.33
C VAL A 104 7.37 43.43 -18.25
N ARG A 105 6.16 43.13 -17.76
CA ARG A 105 5.10 44.14 -17.58
C ARG A 105 5.50 45.23 -16.58
N ALA A 106 6.06 44.83 -15.43
CA ALA A 106 6.52 45.77 -14.41
C ALA A 106 7.62 46.68 -14.95
N ARG A 107 8.60 46.12 -15.68
CA ARG A 107 9.67 46.90 -16.32
C ARG A 107 9.10 47.91 -17.32
N GLN A 108 8.17 47.49 -18.17
CA GLN A 108 7.55 48.39 -19.14
C GLN A 108 6.76 49.51 -18.45
N ALA A 109 6.02 49.20 -17.38
CA ALA A 109 5.31 50.20 -16.61
C ALA A 109 6.26 51.24 -16.01
N THR A 110 7.38 50.80 -15.43
CA THR A 110 8.42 51.69 -14.89
C THR A 110 9.00 52.59 -15.98
N LEU A 111 9.35 52.03 -17.15
CA LEU A 111 9.87 52.82 -18.27
C LEU A 111 8.89 53.91 -18.69
N ASN A 112 7.62 53.54 -18.90
CA ASN A 112 6.57 54.49 -19.26
C ASN A 112 6.40 55.60 -18.18
N MET A 113 6.45 55.24 -16.89
CA MET A 113 6.38 56.22 -15.79
C MET A 113 7.58 57.17 -15.79
N THR A 114 8.79 56.66 -16.01
CA THR A 114 10.01 57.48 -16.07
C THR A 114 9.98 58.43 -17.25
N GLU A 115 9.50 57.99 -18.42
CA GLU A 115 9.31 58.85 -19.60
C GLU A 115 8.31 59.96 -19.32
N GLN A 116 7.14 59.64 -18.76
CA GLN A 116 6.13 60.64 -18.40
C GLN A 116 6.65 61.65 -17.36
N GLN A 117 7.46 61.21 -16.40
CA GLN A 117 8.09 62.12 -15.44
C GLN A 117 9.16 62.99 -16.10
N GLY A 118 9.94 62.44 -17.03
CA GLY A 118 10.90 63.19 -17.85
C GLY A 118 10.22 64.30 -18.66
N HIS A 119 9.13 63.98 -19.35
CA HIS A 119 8.32 64.96 -20.08
C HIS A 119 7.80 66.08 -19.17
N ARG A 120 7.16 65.74 -18.05
CA ARG A 120 6.66 66.73 -17.08
C ARG A 120 7.77 67.60 -16.50
N THR A 121 8.96 67.04 -16.28
CA THR A 121 10.11 67.79 -15.79
C THR A 121 10.60 68.75 -16.87
N ALA A 122 10.77 68.28 -18.11
CA ALA A 122 11.20 69.11 -19.23
C ALA A 122 10.25 70.28 -19.51
N GLU A 123 8.94 70.06 -19.41
CA GLU A 123 7.92 71.12 -19.57
C GLU A 123 8.02 72.19 -18.48
N ARG A 124 8.29 71.81 -17.22
CA ARG A 124 8.26 72.73 -16.07
C ARG A 124 9.61 73.38 -15.76
N LEU A 125 10.72 72.75 -16.17
CA LEU A 125 12.08 73.17 -15.83
C LEU A 125 12.37 74.62 -16.25
N PRO A 126 12.06 75.09 -17.48
CA PRO A 126 12.37 76.46 -17.88
C PRO A 126 11.71 77.50 -16.97
N GLY A 127 10.44 77.29 -16.60
CA GLY A 127 9.71 78.20 -15.72
C GLY A 127 10.15 78.15 -14.25
N LEU A 128 10.78 77.06 -13.81
CA LEU A 128 11.41 76.98 -12.48
C LEU A 128 12.78 77.67 -12.49
N VAL A 129 13.58 77.47 -13.54
CA VAL A 129 14.88 78.14 -13.73
C VAL A 129 14.69 79.65 -13.80
N ALA A 130 13.73 80.14 -14.60
CA ALA A 130 13.45 81.57 -14.71
C ALA A 130 13.11 82.20 -13.34
N ARG A 131 12.29 81.51 -12.52
CA ARG A 131 11.97 81.96 -11.16
C ARG A 131 13.18 81.97 -10.24
N ALA A 132 14.00 80.93 -10.26
CA ALA A 132 15.21 80.86 -9.46
C ALA A 132 16.20 81.98 -9.82
N VAL A 133 16.38 82.25 -11.11
CA VAL A 133 17.22 83.36 -11.60
C VAL A 133 16.67 84.71 -11.15
N SER A 134 15.36 84.95 -11.25
CA SER A 134 14.74 86.19 -10.77
C SER A 134 15.00 86.42 -9.29
N LEU A 135 14.76 85.40 -8.45
CA LEU A 135 15.00 85.49 -7.01
C LEU A 135 16.45 85.83 -6.68
N ALA A 136 17.42 85.22 -7.39
CA ALA A 136 18.84 85.52 -7.19
C ALA A 136 19.21 86.96 -7.61
N VAL A 137 18.63 87.47 -8.70
CA VAL A 137 18.84 88.85 -9.13
C VAL A 137 18.24 89.85 -8.13
N ASP A 138 17.07 89.55 -7.59
CA ASP A 138 16.38 90.38 -6.59
C ASP A 138 17.19 90.44 -5.27
N GLU A 139 17.78 89.31 -4.84
CA GLU A 139 18.66 89.25 -3.66
C GLU A 139 19.98 90.01 -3.85
N LEU A 140 20.61 89.88 -5.02
CA LEU A 140 21.84 90.61 -5.35
C LEU A 140 21.61 92.12 -5.45
N SER A 141 20.45 92.54 -5.95
CA SER A 141 20.10 93.96 -6.06
C SER A 141 19.73 94.58 -4.71
N THR A 142 19.04 93.86 -3.82
CA THR A 142 18.79 94.29 -2.44
C THR A 142 20.06 94.39 -1.61
N THR A 143 21.00 93.44 -1.78
CA THR A 143 22.32 93.49 -1.11
C THR A 143 23.14 94.70 -1.59
N ARG A 144 23.06 95.05 -2.87
CA ARG A 144 23.75 96.22 -3.45
C ARG A 144 23.15 97.56 -3.04
N ALA A 145 21.84 97.59 -2.74
CA ALA A 145 21.15 98.76 -2.21
C ALA A 145 21.33 98.96 -0.69
N GLY A 146 21.82 97.94 0.02
CA GLY A 146 22.09 97.96 1.47
C GLY A 146 23.55 98.17 1.87
N SER A 147 24.47 98.43 0.93
CA SER A 147 25.86 98.79 1.24
C SER A 147 25.97 100.32 1.36
N PRO A 148 26.43 100.87 2.51
CA PRO A 148 26.50 102.32 2.76
C PRO A 148 27.54 103.04 1.90
#